data_AF-A0AA86NTX3-F1
#
_entry.id   AF-A0AA86NTX3-F1
#
_cell.length_a   1.000
_cell.length_b   1.000
_cell.length_c   1.000
_cell.angle_alpha   90.00
_cell.angle_beta   90.00
_cell.angle_gamma   90.00
#
_symmetry.space_group_name_H-M   'P 1'
#
loop_
_entity.id
_entity.type
_entity.pdbx_description
1 polymer ?
#
loop_
_entity_poly.entity_id
_entity_poly.type
_entity_poly.pdbx_seq_one_letter_code
_entity_poly.pdbx_strand_id
1 'polypeptide(L)'
;MMSQQSTFNNRLIINEVSQRPGIPDRQNAIEILTKTMNAIGGFCRDTLQKGIGINVPGFGYGFYVNQFDKKQNKGLRELHFAFDEKFTKPLNLKAPIDQQLTTYQAASMPLGDKHGPIHRLNFVVIGQSAGYDYQDCMEGFQLFMAEFSRIVRTGMDGTVDFSFGKLSIKNYSAKFTFDSALVQQIQSAGVLENIKTSQVLTGGSTFRPCDHFKPEQIIYK
;
A
#
# COMPACT_ATOMS: atom_id res chain seq x y z
N MET A 1 -23.69 -11.04 -29.67
CA MET A 1 -23.24 -11.85 -28.52
C MET A 1 -22.30 -10.98 -27.70
N MET A 2 -22.70 -10.53 -26.52
CA MET A 2 -21.79 -9.82 -25.61
C MET A 2 -20.74 -10.82 -25.12
N SER A 3 -19.47 -10.60 -25.45
CA SER A 3 -18.39 -11.38 -24.85
C SER A 3 -18.49 -11.23 -23.33
N GLN A 4 -18.48 -12.34 -22.59
CA GLN A 4 -18.12 -12.28 -21.18
C GLN A 4 -16.74 -11.62 -21.12
N GLN A 5 -16.68 -10.33 -20.78
CA GLN A 5 -15.41 -9.68 -20.48
C GLN A 5 -14.85 -10.42 -19.27
N SER A 6 -13.79 -11.21 -19.48
CA SER A 6 -13.11 -11.85 -18.37
C SER A 6 -12.55 -10.73 -17.49
N THR A 7 -12.96 -10.73 -16.22
CA THR A 7 -12.41 -9.79 -15.25
C THR A 7 -11.15 -10.43 -14.66
N PHE A 8 -10.08 -9.66 -14.52
CA PHE A 8 -8.86 -10.18 -13.91
C PHE A 8 -8.97 -10.22 -12.37
N ASN A 9 -8.29 -11.18 -11.78
CA ASN A 9 -8.07 -11.29 -10.34
C ASN A 9 -6.68 -11.90 -10.07
N ASN A 10 -6.24 -11.96 -8.80
CA ASN A 10 -4.94 -12.53 -8.43
C ASN A 10 -4.72 -13.92 -9.03
N ARG A 11 -5.75 -14.78 -9.04
CA ARG A 11 -5.66 -16.13 -9.58
C ARG A 11 -5.40 -16.13 -11.08
N LEU A 12 -6.09 -15.26 -11.84
CA LEU A 12 -5.83 -15.10 -13.27
C LEU A 12 -4.38 -14.65 -13.50
N ILE A 13 -3.92 -13.63 -12.78
CA ILE A 13 -2.55 -13.11 -12.93
C ILE A 13 -1.53 -14.20 -12.63
N ILE A 14 -1.69 -14.94 -11.53
CA ILE A 14 -0.80 -16.05 -11.15
C ILE A 14 -0.80 -17.15 -12.23
N ASN A 15 -1.97 -17.49 -12.76
CA ASN A 15 -2.09 -18.47 -13.83
C ASN A 15 -1.38 -17.99 -15.10
N GLU A 16 -1.53 -16.73 -15.50
CA GLU A 16 -0.86 -16.15 -16.67
C GLU A 16 0.67 -16.14 -16.48
N VAL A 17 1.16 -15.80 -15.28
CA VAL A 17 2.59 -15.91 -14.97
C VAL A 17 3.06 -17.34 -15.18
N SER A 18 2.36 -18.33 -14.60
CA SER A 18 2.74 -19.75 -14.68
C SER A 18 2.81 -20.32 -16.11
N GLN A 19 2.15 -19.68 -17.07
CA GLN A 19 2.14 -20.09 -18.47
C GLN A 19 3.27 -19.47 -19.31
N ARG A 20 4.08 -18.56 -18.73
CA ARG A 20 5.17 -17.89 -19.46
C ARG A 20 6.22 -18.89 -19.96
N PRO A 21 6.76 -18.69 -21.18
CA PRO A 21 7.93 -19.43 -21.65
C PRO A 21 9.09 -19.25 -20.66
N GLY A 22 9.72 -20.35 -20.26
CA GLY A 22 10.83 -20.34 -19.30
C GLY A 22 10.47 -20.75 -17.88
N ILE A 23 9.18 -20.95 -17.55
CA ILE A 23 8.78 -21.56 -16.28
C ILE A 23 8.78 -23.10 -16.45
N PRO A 24 9.69 -23.82 -15.78
CA PRO A 24 9.85 -25.26 -15.98
C PRO A 24 8.72 -26.06 -15.35
N ASP A 25 8.22 -25.63 -14.18
CA ASP A 25 7.13 -26.28 -13.46
C ASP A 25 6.02 -25.27 -13.13
N ARG A 26 4.89 -25.42 -13.81
CA ARG A 26 3.72 -24.55 -13.65
C ARG A 26 3.09 -24.68 -12.27
N GLN A 27 3.00 -25.89 -11.75
CA GLN A 27 2.31 -26.14 -10.48
C GLN A 27 3.13 -25.54 -9.33
N ASN A 28 4.44 -25.76 -9.35
CA ASN A 28 5.35 -25.16 -8.37
C ASN A 28 5.35 -23.62 -8.47
N ALA A 29 5.35 -23.06 -9.69
CA ALA A 29 5.29 -21.60 -9.86
C ALA A 29 4.00 -21.00 -9.28
N ILE A 30 2.84 -21.64 -9.51
CA ILE A 30 1.57 -21.22 -8.91
C ILE A 30 1.65 -21.24 -7.38
N GLU A 31 2.23 -22.30 -6.81
CA GLU A 31 2.38 -22.44 -5.35
C GLU A 31 3.27 -21.33 -4.77
N ILE A 32 4.46 -21.12 -5.33
CA ILE A 32 5.41 -20.09 -4.91
C ILE A 32 4.77 -18.71 -4.98
N LEU A 33 4.15 -18.36 -6.12
CA LEU A 33 3.50 -17.06 -6.31
C LEU A 33 2.34 -16.86 -5.34
N THR A 34 1.52 -17.87 -5.11
CA THR A 34 0.38 -17.78 -4.19
C THR A 34 0.85 -17.56 -2.75
N LYS A 35 1.81 -18.37 -2.27
CA LYS A 35 2.36 -18.21 -0.91
C LYS A 35 3.10 -16.88 -0.75
N THR A 36 3.83 -16.45 -1.77
CA THR A 36 4.53 -15.15 -1.79
C THR A 36 3.55 -13.99 -1.68
N MET A 37 2.49 -13.97 -2.49
CA MET A 37 1.49 -12.89 -2.46
C MET A 37 0.74 -12.84 -1.12
N ASN A 38 0.44 -14.00 -0.53
CA ASN A 38 -0.14 -14.07 0.82
C ASN A 38 0.82 -13.53 1.88
N ALA A 39 2.11 -13.90 1.81
CA ALA A 39 3.14 -13.42 2.73
C ALA A 39 3.38 -11.89 2.60
N ILE A 40 3.34 -11.35 1.38
CA ILE A 40 3.37 -9.89 1.13
C ILE A 40 2.17 -9.22 1.79
N GLY A 41 0.97 -9.77 1.59
CA GLY A 41 -0.25 -9.25 2.20
C GLY A 41 -0.19 -9.23 3.73
N GLY A 42 0.32 -10.30 4.34
CA GLY A 42 0.58 -10.39 5.77
C GLY A 42 1.60 -9.35 6.25
N PHE A 43 2.76 -9.25 5.57
CA PHE A 43 3.79 -8.27 5.91
C PHE A 43 3.27 -6.83 5.86
N CYS A 44 2.53 -6.47 4.81
CA CYS A 44 1.91 -5.15 4.68
C CYS A 44 0.90 -4.88 5.80
N ARG A 45 0.01 -5.85 6.07
CA ARG A 45 -1.00 -5.74 7.13
C ARG A 45 -0.35 -5.52 8.50
N ASP A 46 0.63 -6.35 8.85
CA ASP A 46 1.33 -6.28 10.13
C ASP A 46 2.12 -4.98 10.29
N THR A 47 2.75 -4.51 9.21
CA THR A 47 3.50 -3.23 9.20
C THR A 47 2.56 -2.05 9.43
N LEU A 48 1.42 -2.04 8.72
CA LEU A 48 0.41 -1.02 8.89
C LEU A 48 -0.18 -1.07 10.32
N GLN A 49 -0.54 -2.23 10.85
CA GLN A 49 -1.05 -2.36 12.22
C GLN A 49 -0.08 -1.81 13.29
N LYS A 50 1.23 -1.86 13.05
CA LYS A 50 2.26 -1.25 13.92
C LYS A 50 2.34 0.27 13.82
N GLY A 51 1.52 0.90 12.99
CA GLY A 51 1.50 2.35 12.78
C GLY A 51 2.63 2.86 11.89
N ILE A 52 3.22 1.98 11.06
CA ILE A 52 4.30 2.31 10.11
C ILE A 52 3.71 2.26 8.70
N GLY A 53 4.05 3.24 7.85
CA GLY A 53 3.66 3.21 6.44
C GLY A 53 4.38 2.12 5.65
N ILE A 54 3.84 1.75 4.50
CA ILE A 54 4.41 0.77 3.59
C ILE A 54 4.46 1.29 2.16
N ASN A 55 5.58 1.08 1.49
CA ASN A 55 5.76 1.26 0.06
C ASN A 55 5.79 -0.12 -0.59
N VAL A 56 4.82 -0.37 -1.47
CA VAL A 56 4.77 -1.53 -2.36
C VAL A 56 5.39 -1.12 -3.70
N PRO A 57 6.63 -1.56 -4.00
CA PRO A 57 7.35 -1.12 -5.18
C PRO A 57 6.59 -1.39 -6.48
N GLY A 58 6.52 -0.38 -7.35
CA GLY A 58 5.80 -0.49 -8.62
C GLY A 58 4.28 -0.45 -8.48
N PHE A 59 3.74 -0.13 -7.29
CA PHE A 59 2.30 -0.04 -7.04
C PHE A 59 1.90 1.26 -6.34
N GLY A 60 2.35 1.47 -5.10
CA GLY A 60 1.95 2.64 -4.31
C GLY A 60 2.32 2.58 -2.84
N TYR A 61 1.78 3.53 -2.08
CA TYR A 61 2.13 3.83 -0.70
C TYR A 61 0.88 3.75 0.17
N GLY A 62 0.90 2.94 1.23
CA GLY A 62 -0.03 3.04 2.35
C GLY A 62 0.64 3.79 3.50
N PHE A 63 0.06 4.88 3.98
CA PHE A 63 0.70 5.73 5.00
C PHE A 63 -0.32 6.44 5.85
N TYR A 64 0.16 7.06 6.92
CA TYR A 64 -0.69 7.66 7.94
C TYR A 64 -0.70 9.18 7.83
N VAL A 65 -1.89 9.77 7.86
CA VAL A 65 -2.07 11.20 8.03
C VAL A 65 -2.67 11.43 9.41
N ASN A 66 -1.98 12.21 10.23
CA ASN A 66 -2.55 12.62 11.51
C ASN A 66 -3.51 13.80 11.26
N GLN A 67 -4.71 13.71 11.80
CA GLN A 67 -5.73 14.74 11.74
C GLN A 67 -6.27 15.02 13.15
N PHE A 68 -6.94 16.15 13.31
CA PHE A 68 -7.65 16.46 14.56
C PHE A 68 -9.15 16.33 14.33
N ASP A 69 -9.78 15.38 15.03
CA ASP A 69 -11.22 15.24 15.01
C ASP A 69 -11.84 16.32 15.90
N LYS A 70 -12.36 17.38 15.27
CA LYS A 70 -13.03 18.50 15.96
C LYS A 70 -14.30 18.06 16.70
N LYS A 71 -14.97 16.99 16.27
CA LYS A 71 -16.21 16.52 16.90
C LYS A 71 -15.92 15.78 18.20
N GLN A 72 -14.85 14.99 18.21
CA GLN A 72 -14.43 14.20 19.37
C GLN A 72 -13.33 14.88 20.20
N ASN A 73 -12.88 16.06 19.77
CA ASN A 73 -11.79 16.84 20.39
C ASN A 73 -10.53 16.01 20.65
N LYS A 74 -10.14 15.15 19.69
CA LYS A 74 -9.01 14.22 19.84
C LYS A 74 -8.19 14.10 18.55
N GLY A 75 -6.91 13.76 18.70
CA GLY A 75 -6.08 13.36 17.57
C GLY A 75 -6.55 12.04 16.96
N LEU A 76 -6.58 11.97 15.63
CA LEU A 76 -6.90 10.78 14.86
C LEU A 76 -5.75 10.49 13.89
N ARG A 77 -5.45 9.21 13.69
CA ARG A 77 -4.54 8.76 12.65
C ARG A 77 -5.36 8.06 11.57
N GLU A 78 -5.38 8.64 10.37
CA GLU A 78 -6.09 8.10 9.22
C GLU A 78 -5.13 7.39 8.28
N LEU A 79 -5.56 6.23 7.78
CA LEU A 79 -4.81 5.47 6.81
C LEU A 79 -5.18 5.93 5.40
N HIS A 80 -4.19 6.38 4.64
CA HIS A 80 -4.33 6.83 3.26
C HIS A 80 -3.51 5.96 2.31
N PHE A 81 -3.96 5.90 1.06
CA PHE A 81 -3.25 5.24 -0.02
C PHE A 81 -2.97 6.24 -1.14
N ALA A 82 -1.76 6.22 -1.67
CA ALA A 82 -1.43 6.95 -2.88
C ALA A 82 -0.77 6.01 -3.90
N PHE A 83 -1.25 6.03 -5.13
CA PHE A 83 -0.62 5.31 -6.22
C PHE A 83 0.75 5.91 -6.57
N ASP A 84 1.72 5.06 -6.87
CA ASP A 84 2.96 5.52 -7.47
C ASP A 84 2.68 6.00 -8.91
N GLU A 85 3.23 7.14 -9.30
CA GLU A 85 3.10 7.63 -10.67
C GLU A 85 3.73 6.67 -11.69
N LYS A 86 4.76 5.92 -11.29
CA LYS A 86 5.38 4.88 -12.13
C LYS A 86 4.44 3.70 -12.38
N PHE A 87 3.39 3.54 -11.57
CA PHE A 87 2.34 2.57 -11.79
C PHE A 87 1.23 3.14 -12.69
N THR A 88 0.69 4.33 -12.37
CA THR A 88 -0.49 4.85 -13.08
C THR A 88 -0.18 5.43 -14.46
N LYS A 89 0.91 6.19 -14.62
CA LYS A 89 1.22 6.90 -15.88
C LYS A 89 1.47 5.94 -17.05
N PRO A 90 2.31 4.89 -16.95
CA PRO A 90 2.55 3.98 -18.07
C PRO A 90 1.35 3.11 -18.46
N LEU A 91 0.33 3.04 -17.59
CA LEU A 91 -0.88 2.27 -17.79
C LEU A 91 -2.10 3.15 -18.16
N ASN A 92 -1.90 4.47 -18.31
CA ASN A 92 -2.97 5.45 -18.52
C ASN A 92 -4.12 5.35 -17.50
N LEU A 93 -3.80 4.98 -16.26
CA LEU A 93 -4.79 4.82 -15.20
C LEU A 93 -5.16 6.17 -14.57
N LYS A 94 -6.46 6.40 -14.41
CA LYS A 94 -7.02 7.52 -13.66
C LYS A 94 -7.20 7.13 -12.21
N ALA A 95 -6.50 7.79 -11.30
CA ALA A 95 -6.69 7.64 -9.86
C ALA A 95 -7.55 8.78 -9.28
N PRO A 96 -8.41 8.50 -8.28
CA PRO A 96 -9.06 9.52 -7.47
C PRO A 96 -8.05 10.56 -6.96
N ILE A 97 -8.47 11.81 -6.83
CA ILE A 97 -7.59 12.92 -6.40
C ILE A 97 -6.95 12.61 -5.04
N ASP A 98 -7.72 12.06 -4.12
CA ASP A 98 -7.28 11.60 -2.79
C ASP A 98 -6.43 10.32 -2.82
N GLN A 99 -6.08 9.79 -4.00
CA GLN A 99 -5.15 8.67 -4.15
C GLN A 99 -4.01 8.98 -5.14
N GLN A 100 -3.85 10.24 -5.53
CA GLN A 100 -2.70 10.70 -6.29
C GLN A 100 -1.57 11.09 -5.34
N LEU A 101 -0.35 10.67 -5.65
CA LEU A 101 0.83 10.97 -4.84
C LEU A 101 1.08 12.47 -4.69
N THR A 102 0.80 13.24 -5.74
CA THR A 102 0.89 14.71 -5.79
C THR A 102 -0.02 15.40 -4.77
N THR A 103 -1.12 14.78 -4.36
CA THR A 103 -2.04 15.32 -3.33
C THR A 103 -1.38 15.35 -1.95
N TYR A 104 -0.43 14.45 -1.70
CA TYR A 104 0.18 14.26 -0.39
C TYR A 104 1.62 14.80 -0.30
N GLN A 105 2.31 14.87 -1.43
CA GLN A 105 3.65 15.43 -1.54
C GLN A 105 3.59 16.96 -1.47
N ALA A 106 4.32 17.54 -0.52
CA ALA A 106 4.72 18.95 -0.61
C ALA A 106 5.92 19.05 -1.56
N ALA A 107 6.06 20.16 -2.27
CA ALA A 107 7.18 20.38 -3.18
C ALA A 107 8.52 20.05 -2.50
N SER A 108 9.31 19.18 -3.14
CA SER A 108 10.67 18.79 -2.72
C SER A 108 10.80 18.03 -1.39
N MET A 109 9.72 17.49 -0.81
CA MET A 109 9.81 16.64 0.39
C MET A 109 9.38 15.19 0.11
N PRO A 110 10.24 14.18 0.43
CA PRO A 110 9.84 12.79 0.46
C PRO A 110 8.61 12.53 1.33
N LEU A 111 7.77 11.57 0.92
CA LEU A 111 6.52 11.25 1.63
C LEU A 111 6.76 10.83 3.09
N GLY A 112 7.87 10.13 3.37
CA GLY A 112 8.23 9.69 4.71
C GLY A 112 8.62 10.83 5.66
N ASP A 113 9.11 11.94 5.14
CA ASP A 113 9.53 13.08 5.97
C ASP A 113 8.31 13.83 6.53
N LYS A 114 7.18 13.77 5.82
CA LYS A 114 5.93 14.43 6.23
C LYS A 114 4.97 13.51 6.99
N HIS A 115 4.93 12.22 6.63
CA HIS A 115 3.90 11.29 7.08
C HIS A 115 4.42 10.16 7.99
N GLY A 116 5.67 10.26 8.43
CA GLY A 116 6.31 9.30 9.33
C GLY A 116 7.01 8.15 8.59
N PRO A 117 7.54 7.15 9.32
CA PRO A 117 8.35 6.10 8.71
C PRO A 117 7.52 5.29 7.70
N ILE A 118 8.07 5.11 6.50
CA ILE A 118 7.51 4.28 5.44
C ILE A 118 8.53 3.19 5.11
N HIS A 119 8.18 1.94 5.41
CA HIS A 119 9.01 0.78 5.10
C HIS A 119 8.81 0.34 3.66
N ARG A 120 9.83 -0.29 3.07
CA ARG A 120 9.68 -1.05 1.83
C ARG A 120 9.35 -2.51 2.16
N LEU A 121 8.84 -3.25 1.18
CA LEU A 121 8.74 -4.71 1.29
C LEU A 121 10.09 -5.32 1.67
N ASN A 122 10.10 -6.23 2.64
CA ASN A 122 11.29 -6.97 3.06
C ASN A 122 11.18 -8.42 2.60
N PHE A 123 11.84 -8.74 1.47
CA PHE A 123 11.75 -10.07 0.87
C PHE A 123 12.41 -11.17 1.70
N VAL A 124 13.34 -10.84 2.60
CA VAL A 124 13.90 -11.84 3.53
C VAL A 124 12.82 -12.31 4.50
N VAL A 125 12.05 -11.37 5.07
CA VAL A 125 10.92 -11.70 5.97
C VAL A 125 9.78 -12.38 5.20
N ILE A 126 9.48 -11.89 4.00
CA ILE A 126 8.44 -12.48 3.14
C ILE A 126 8.80 -13.93 2.76
N GLY A 127 10.05 -14.20 2.37
CA GLY A 127 10.51 -15.55 2.02
C GLY A 127 10.43 -16.52 3.19
N GLN A 128 10.86 -16.09 4.38
CA GLN A 128 10.71 -16.87 5.62
C GLN A 128 9.24 -17.22 5.90
N SER A 129 8.32 -16.25 5.78
CA SER A 129 6.89 -16.48 5.98
C SER A 129 6.25 -17.34 4.88
N ALA A 130 6.74 -17.24 3.64
CA ALA A 130 6.25 -18.02 2.51
C ALA A 130 6.80 -19.46 2.49
N GLY A 131 7.91 -19.71 3.19
CA GLY A 131 8.62 -21.00 3.19
C GLY A 131 9.51 -21.22 1.96
N TYR A 132 9.99 -20.14 1.32
CA TYR A 132 10.84 -20.18 0.13
C TYR A 132 12.02 -19.22 0.25
N ASP A 133 12.97 -19.34 -0.68
CA ASP A 133 14.08 -18.39 -0.78
C ASP A 133 13.56 -16.97 -1.08
N TYR A 134 14.20 -15.97 -0.48
CA TYR A 134 13.80 -14.57 -0.66
C TYR A 134 13.96 -14.12 -2.12
N GLN A 135 14.92 -14.69 -2.86
CA GLN A 135 15.16 -14.38 -4.27
C GLN A 135 13.98 -14.87 -5.13
N ASP A 136 13.51 -16.11 -4.90
CA ASP A 136 12.36 -16.69 -5.60
C ASP A 136 11.09 -15.87 -5.34
N CYS A 137 10.86 -15.47 -4.07
CA CYS A 137 9.74 -14.61 -3.72
C CYS A 137 9.83 -13.22 -4.38
N MET A 138 11.04 -12.64 -4.44
CA MET A 138 11.25 -11.34 -5.07
C MET A 138 11.01 -11.40 -6.58
N GLU A 139 11.57 -12.39 -7.26
CA GLU A 139 11.36 -12.61 -8.69
C GLU A 139 9.89 -12.91 -9.00
N GLY A 140 9.26 -13.79 -8.22
CA GLY A 140 7.84 -14.10 -8.34
C GLY A 140 6.96 -12.85 -8.23
N PHE A 141 7.23 -11.97 -7.26
CA PHE A 141 6.51 -10.70 -7.14
C PHE A 141 6.76 -9.77 -8.34
N GLN A 142 7.98 -9.69 -8.85
CA GLN A 142 8.29 -8.89 -10.04
C GLN A 142 7.55 -9.40 -11.28
N LEU A 143 7.51 -10.73 -11.48
CA LEU A 143 6.75 -11.37 -12.55
C LEU A 143 5.26 -11.11 -12.41
N PHE A 144 4.71 -11.22 -11.19
CA PHE A 144 3.33 -10.87 -10.89
C PHE A 144 3.00 -9.43 -11.28
N MET A 145 3.83 -8.46 -10.88
CA MET A 145 3.60 -7.04 -11.19
C MET A 145 3.75 -6.72 -12.68
N ALA A 146 4.68 -7.39 -13.37
CA ALA A 146 4.85 -7.25 -14.81
C ALA A 146 3.65 -7.81 -15.58
N GLU A 147 3.15 -8.97 -15.16
CA GLU A 147 1.98 -9.62 -15.76
C GLU A 147 0.69 -8.84 -15.49
N PHE A 148 0.53 -8.38 -14.25
CA PHE A 148 -0.54 -7.47 -13.89
C PHE A 148 -0.54 -6.21 -14.77
N SER A 149 0.61 -5.57 -14.95
CA SER A 149 0.75 -4.41 -15.83
C SER A 149 0.40 -4.74 -17.29
N ARG A 150 0.76 -5.93 -17.78
CA ARG A 150 0.41 -6.39 -19.13
C ARG A 150 -1.11 -6.51 -19.29
N ILE A 151 -1.78 -7.18 -18.36
CA ILE A 151 -3.24 -7.37 -18.37
C ILE A 151 -3.99 -6.03 -18.32
N VAL A 152 -3.51 -5.08 -17.52
CA VAL A 152 -4.12 -3.74 -17.48
C VAL A 152 -3.95 -3.01 -18.80
N ARG A 153 -2.78 -3.13 -19.46
CA ARG A 153 -2.55 -2.53 -20.80
C ARG A 153 -3.46 -3.09 -21.88
N THR A 154 -3.94 -4.33 -21.75
CA THR A 154 -4.91 -4.88 -22.71
C THR A 154 -6.33 -4.34 -22.49
N GLY A 155 -6.54 -3.46 -21.52
CA GLY A 155 -7.84 -2.84 -21.22
C GLY A 155 -8.80 -3.76 -20.49
N MET A 156 -8.29 -4.80 -19.81
CA MET A 156 -9.13 -5.68 -18.99
C MET A 156 -9.47 -4.99 -17.67
N ASP A 157 -10.74 -5.05 -17.28
CA ASP A 157 -11.21 -4.65 -15.96
C ASP A 157 -10.99 -5.77 -14.94
N GLY A 158 -10.86 -5.42 -13.66
CA GLY A 158 -10.63 -6.43 -12.64
C GLY A 158 -10.22 -5.88 -11.29
N THR A 159 -9.77 -6.78 -10.42
CA THR A 159 -9.36 -6.44 -9.05
C THR A 159 -8.07 -7.15 -8.66
N VAL A 160 -7.27 -6.55 -7.79
CA VAL A 160 -6.15 -7.23 -7.13
C VAL A 160 -6.33 -7.09 -5.62
N ASP A 161 -6.35 -8.20 -4.92
CA ASP A 161 -6.40 -8.25 -3.46
C ASP A 161 -4.99 -8.36 -2.89
N PHE A 162 -4.58 -7.39 -2.09
CA PHE A 162 -3.30 -7.39 -1.40
C PHE A 162 -3.44 -7.76 0.09
N SER A 163 -4.59 -8.29 0.52
CA SER A 163 -4.96 -8.63 1.91
C SER A 163 -5.04 -7.48 2.91
N PHE A 164 -4.31 -6.37 2.71
CA PHE A 164 -4.48 -5.12 3.46
C PHE A 164 -5.44 -4.15 2.76
N GLY A 165 -5.82 -4.46 1.53
CA GLY A 165 -6.77 -3.70 0.73
C GLY A 165 -6.89 -4.27 -0.67
N LYS A 166 -7.85 -3.73 -1.42
CA LYS A 166 -8.22 -4.17 -2.76
C LYS A 166 -8.07 -3.04 -3.74
N LEU A 167 -7.32 -3.31 -4.80
CA LEU A 167 -7.33 -2.52 -6.02
C LEU A 167 -8.52 -2.93 -6.88
N SER A 168 -9.23 -1.95 -7.40
CA SER A 168 -10.24 -2.13 -8.44
C SER A 168 -9.87 -1.27 -9.65
N ILE A 169 -9.87 -1.87 -10.84
CA ILE A 169 -9.69 -1.19 -12.12
C ILE A 169 -10.96 -1.39 -12.94
N LYS A 170 -11.58 -0.26 -13.33
CA LYS A 170 -12.75 -0.24 -14.21
C LYS A 170 -12.63 0.89 -15.22
N ASN A 171 -12.66 0.58 -16.51
CA ASN A 171 -12.52 1.57 -17.59
C ASN A 171 -11.29 2.49 -17.37
N TYR A 172 -10.12 1.90 -17.13
CA TYR A 172 -8.87 2.60 -16.78
C TYR A 172 -8.94 3.48 -15.52
N SER A 173 -9.99 3.38 -14.71
CA SER A 173 -10.07 4.08 -13.42
C SER A 173 -9.60 3.13 -12.31
N ALA A 174 -8.53 3.47 -11.62
CA ALA A 174 -7.94 2.70 -10.54
C ALA A 174 -8.34 3.27 -9.18
N LYS A 175 -8.85 2.43 -8.29
CA LYS A 175 -9.16 2.81 -6.91
C LYS A 175 -8.67 1.74 -5.95
N PHE A 176 -7.93 2.14 -4.93
CA PHE A 176 -7.56 1.28 -3.82
C PHE A 176 -8.51 1.49 -2.64
N THR A 177 -8.94 0.41 -2.00
CA THR A 177 -9.78 0.47 -0.79
C THR A 177 -9.15 -0.43 0.26
N PHE A 178 -8.84 0.12 1.44
CA PHE A 178 -8.30 -0.66 2.54
C PHE A 178 -9.29 -1.70 3.06
N ASP A 179 -8.78 -2.78 3.64
CA ASP A 179 -9.58 -3.73 4.40
C ASP A 179 -10.26 -2.99 5.57
N SER A 180 -11.60 -3.09 5.66
CA SER A 180 -12.38 -2.38 6.68
C SER A 180 -12.01 -2.84 8.09
N ALA A 181 -11.66 -4.11 8.27
CA ALA A 181 -11.21 -4.63 9.56
C ALA A 181 -9.86 -4.02 9.97
N LEU A 182 -8.93 -3.84 9.03
CA LEU A 182 -7.66 -3.15 9.28
C LEU A 182 -7.89 -1.69 9.69
N VAL A 183 -8.75 -0.97 8.97
CA VAL A 183 -9.07 0.44 9.28
C VAL A 183 -9.69 0.56 10.67
N GLN A 184 -10.65 -0.31 11.02
CA GLN A 184 -11.29 -0.33 12.34
C GLN A 184 -10.27 -0.61 13.46
N GLN A 185 -9.34 -1.55 13.26
CA GLN A 185 -8.29 -1.84 14.23
C GLN A 185 -7.37 -0.64 14.47
N ILE A 186 -6.94 0.04 13.39
CA ILE A 186 -6.09 1.23 13.48
C ILE A 186 -6.81 2.36 14.22
N GLN A 187 -8.07 2.61 13.88
CA GLN A 187 -8.86 3.67 14.53
C GLN A 187 -9.12 3.37 16.01
N SER A 188 -9.30 2.09 16.35
CA SER A 188 -9.55 1.62 17.72
C SER A 188 -8.29 1.62 18.58
N ALA A 189 -7.12 1.38 17.99
CA ALA A 189 -5.82 1.47 18.69
C ALA A 189 -5.48 2.90 19.14
N GLY A 190 -6.14 3.91 18.55
CA GLY A 190 -5.96 5.32 18.87
C GLY A 190 -4.60 5.88 18.42
N VAL A 191 -4.49 7.21 18.35
CA VAL A 191 -3.19 7.86 18.45
C VAL A 191 -2.77 7.66 19.90
N LEU A 192 -1.79 6.80 20.18
CA LEU A 192 -1.23 6.69 21.54
C LEU A 192 -0.98 8.11 22.05
N GLU A 193 -1.73 8.56 23.06
CA GLU A 193 -1.50 9.82 23.76
C GLU A 193 -0.08 9.86 24.37
N ASN A 194 0.56 8.70 24.49
CA ASN A 194 1.95 8.51 24.85
C ASN A 194 2.79 8.02 23.66
N ILE A 195 3.35 8.96 22.89
CA ILE A 195 4.54 8.66 22.08
C ILE A 195 5.68 8.38 23.07
N LYS A 196 5.97 7.12 23.36
CA LYS A 196 7.23 6.75 24.03
C LYS A 196 8.38 7.16 23.09
N THR A 197 9.11 8.16 23.54
CA THR A 197 10.31 8.81 22.97
C THR A 197 11.49 7.84 22.86
N SER A 198 11.35 6.73 22.13
CA SER A 198 12.49 5.86 21.77
C SER A 198 12.95 6.03 20.32
N GLN A 199 12.27 6.85 19.50
CA GLN A 199 12.66 7.13 18.10
C GLN A 199 13.53 8.40 17.91
N VAL A 200 14.03 9.01 18.98
CA VAL A 200 14.87 10.23 18.89
C VAL A 200 16.31 9.94 18.44
N LEU A 201 16.74 8.68 18.35
CA LEU A 201 18.16 8.37 18.10
C LEU A 201 18.59 8.21 16.63
N THR A 202 17.70 8.35 15.65
CA THR A 202 18.11 8.34 14.23
C THR A 202 17.39 9.41 13.41
N GLY A 203 17.78 10.67 13.62
CA GLY A 203 18.01 11.62 12.51
C GLY A 203 16.84 12.12 11.67
N GLY A 204 15.61 12.20 12.18
CA GLY A 204 14.49 12.83 11.48
C GLY A 204 13.55 13.52 12.45
N SER A 205 13.17 14.76 12.15
CA SER A 205 12.35 15.63 13.00
C SER A 205 11.07 14.94 13.50
N THR A 206 10.93 14.82 14.82
CA THR A 206 9.68 14.42 15.47
C THR A 206 8.67 15.56 15.36
N PHE A 207 7.65 15.42 14.52
CA PHE A 207 6.47 16.29 14.62
C PHE A 207 5.76 16.00 15.93
N ARG A 208 5.77 16.96 16.86
CA ARG A 208 5.03 16.87 18.12
C ARG A 208 3.71 17.63 17.95
N PRO A 209 2.56 16.99 18.15
CA PRO A 209 1.27 17.68 18.16
C PRO A 209 1.23 18.86 19.13
N CYS A 210 2.08 18.85 20.16
CA CYS A 210 2.19 19.87 21.20
C CYS A 210 2.99 21.11 20.78
N ASP A 211 3.93 21.01 19.82
CA ASP A 211 4.92 22.07 19.57
C ASP A 211 4.40 23.20 18.68
N HIS A 212 3.25 23.00 18.00
CA HIS A 212 2.58 24.02 17.19
C HIS A 212 1.39 24.68 17.87
N PHE A 213 1.03 24.26 19.09
CA PHE A 213 -0.04 24.87 19.86
C PHE A 213 0.53 25.86 20.87
N LYS A 214 0.53 27.16 20.53
CA LYS A 214 0.52 28.20 21.56
C LYS A 214 -0.92 28.27 22.10
N PRO A 215 -1.17 28.02 23.40
CA PRO A 215 -2.52 28.03 23.97
C PRO A 215 -3.23 29.38 23.94
N GLU A 216 -2.60 30.46 23.44
CA GLU A 216 -3.11 31.82 23.52
C GLU A 216 -2.90 32.57 22.20
N GLN A 217 -3.78 32.36 21.23
CA GLN A 217 -4.11 33.41 20.26
C GLN A 217 -5.64 33.51 20.17
N ILE A 218 -6.23 34.02 21.25
CA ILE A 218 -7.52 34.69 21.18
C ILE A 218 -7.26 35.97 20.36
N ILE A 219 -7.61 35.95 19.07
CA ILE A 219 -7.72 37.20 18.31
C ILE A 219 -9.08 37.78 18.66
N TYR A 220 -9.12 38.69 19.64
CA TYR A 220 -10.15 39.71 19.64
C TYR A 220 -9.75 40.74 18.59
N LYS A 221 -10.48 40.78 17.48
CA LYS A 221 -10.91 41.99 16.76
C LYS A 221 -12.06 41.64 15.84
#